data_AF-A0A924PDZ8-F1
#
_entry.id   AF-A0A924PDZ8-F1
#
_cell.length_a   1.000
_cell.length_b   1.000
_cell.length_c   1.000
_cell.angle_alpha   90.00
_cell.angle_beta   90.00
_cell.angle_gamma   90.00
#
_symmetry.space_group_name_H-M   'P 1'
#
loop_
_entity.id
_entity.type
_entity.pdbx_description
1 polymer ?
#
loop_
_entity_poly.entity_id
_entity_poly.type
_entity_poly.pdbx_seq_one_letter_code
_entity_poly.pdbx_strand_id
1 'polypeptide(L)'
;MPQMPSPHSASTIRDALEDSIHLYIEQRKALVQPFCARHFSMSGTLITQKKSWTEDLIKNPINALWAIPFLTVRKAADWLDKLGFDRLKGWVLLIPPGLKTRSQREIEAFIELELLQDADGNALKKVLKANPQLKPFVTSDSFVDVLTSQNEIIPELKLYTLKRAQIADVAGTVSALILSHFMFGGRSLDFFQMGRTLARKWAKKDAASHFFLGKTLGSSFYNVAPVHVSATQIRIATASIVFGITLLSFIISLISDPIQMKLSIHERRLNELLDSYQEKLLRKVREHHREAISGDKTS
;
A
#
# COMPACT_ATOMS: atom_id res chain seq x y z
N MET A 1 47.03 3.64 15.58
CA MET A 1 46.20 4.27 14.54
C MET A 1 46.04 3.25 13.41
N PRO A 2 44.82 2.85 13.01
CA PRO A 2 44.67 2.03 11.81
C PRO A 2 45.16 2.85 10.62
N GLN A 3 46.14 2.35 9.87
CA GLN A 3 46.56 2.96 8.62
C GLN A 3 45.35 3.02 7.68
N MET A 4 45.05 4.21 7.14
CA MET A 4 44.02 4.31 6.12
C MET A 4 44.46 3.53 4.88
N PRO A 5 43.56 2.75 4.26
CA PRO A 5 43.89 1.90 3.11
C PRO A 5 44.38 2.76 1.94
N SER A 6 45.45 2.30 1.26
CA SER A 6 45.93 2.91 0.01
C SER A 6 44.82 3.04 -1.04
N PRO A 7 44.90 3.95 -2.02
CA PRO A 7 43.84 4.15 -3.02
C PRO A 7 43.48 2.86 -3.80
N HIS A 8 44.43 1.94 -3.99
CA HIS A 8 44.16 0.60 -4.54
C HIS A 8 43.40 -0.32 -3.58
N SER A 9 43.63 -0.19 -2.27
CA SER A 9 42.88 -0.92 -1.25
C SER A 9 41.46 -0.34 -1.10
N ALA A 10 41.25 0.95 -1.27
CA ALA A 10 39.92 1.58 -1.21
C ALA A 10 39.00 1.13 -2.36
N SER A 11 39.53 1.05 -3.59
CA SER A 11 38.76 0.53 -4.74
C SER A 11 38.42 -0.95 -4.59
N THR A 12 39.35 -1.75 -4.07
CA THR A 12 39.15 -3.19 -3.82
C THR A 12 38.05 -3.43 -2.78
N ILE A 13 38.01 -2.62 -1.71
CA ILE A 13 36.97 -2.69 -0.67
C ILE A 13 35.60 -2.31 -1.25
N ARG A 14 35.55 -1.26 -2.08
CA ARG A 14 34.31 -0.85 -2.76
C ARG A 14 33.77 -1.99 -3.62
N ASP A 15 34.60 -2.58 -4.48
CA ASP A 15 34.18 -3.64 -5.39
C ASP A 15 33.66 -4.86 -4.60
N ALA A 16 34.36 -5.23 -3.53
CA ALA A 16 33.92 -6.30 -2.63
C ALA A 16 32.58 -6.00 -1.93
N LEU A 17 32.33 -4.74 -1.55
CA LEU A 17 31.04 -4.30 -0.98
C LEU A 17 29.91 -4.38 -2.01
N GLU A 18 30.15 -3.88 -3.22
CA GLU A 18 29.18 -3.93 -4.32
C GLU A 18 28.83 -5.38 -4.66
N ASP A 19 29.83 -6.25 -4.83
CA ASP A 19 29.63 -7.69 -5.07
C ASP A 19 28.80 -8.36 -3.96
N SER A 20 29.03 -7.97 -2.71
CA SER A 20 28.29 -8.53 -1.57
C SER A 20 26.83 -8.05 -1.53
N ILE A 21 26.58 -6.80 -1.94
CA ILE A 21 25.22 -6.26 -2.10
C ILE A 21 24.50 -7.00 -3.23
N HIS A 22 25.16 -7.21 -4.38
CA HIS A 22 24.62 -7.98 -5.50
C HIS A 22 24.24 -9.40 -5.06
N LEU A 23 25.14 -10.10 -4.37
CA LEU A 23 24.90 -11.44 -3.83
C LEU A 23 23.72 -11.47 -2.85
N TYR A 24 23.65 -10.50 -1.94
CA TYR A 24 22.53 -10.38 -1.01
C TYR A 24 21.20 -10.22 -1.75
N ILE A 25 21.12 -9.32 -2.73
CA ILE A 25 19.89 -9.06 -3.48
C ILE A 25 19.47 -10.27 -4.31
N GLU A 26 20.40 -10.95 -4.98
CA GLU A 26 20.11 -12.21 -5.71
C GLU A 26 19.49 -13.26 -4.79
N GLN A 27 20.05 -13.44 -3.58
CA GLN A 27 19.47 -14.34 -2.57
C GLN A 27 18.06 -13.91 -2.16
N ARG A 28 17.78 -12.61 -2.03
CA ARG A 28 16.43 -12.12 -1.69
C ARG A 28 15.45 -12.27 -2.85
N LYS A 29 15.88 -12.05 -4.10
CA LYS A 29 15.06 -12.26 -5.31
C LYS A 29 14.62 -13.71 -5.44
N ALA A 30 15.49 -14.67 -5.10
CA ALA A 30 15.13 -16.09 -5.07
C ALA A 30 14.02 -16.42 -4.06
N LEU A 31 13.84 -15.61 -3.02
CA LEU A 31 12.77 -15.78 -2.01
C LEU A 31 11.44 -15.13 -2.43
N VAL A 32 11.42 -14.27 -3.47
CA VAL A 32 10.21 -13.53 -3.87
C VAL A 32 9.08 -14.46 -4.27
N GLN A 33 9.35 -15.47 -5.09
CA GLN A 33 8.34 -16.43 -5.55
C GLN A 33 7.73 -17.24 -4.40
N PRO A 34 8.50 -17.92 -3.53
CA PRO A 34 7.92 -18.65 -2.40
C PRO A 34 7.22 -17.73 -1.39
N PHE A 35 7.74 -16.50 -1.18
CA PHE A 35 7.08 -15.49 -0.39
C PHE A 35 5.69 -15.13 -0.95
N CYS A 36 5.60 -14.92 -2.26
CA CYS A 36 4.33 -14.61 -2.92
C CYS A 36 3.34 -15.77 -2.82
N ALA A 37 3.79 -16.99 -3.05
CA ALA A 37 2.96 -18.19 -2.91
C ALA A 37 2.41 -18.35 -1.49
N ARG A 38 3.18 -17.97 -0.47
CA ARG A 38 2.77 -18.06 0.93
C ARG A 38 1.74 -16.98 1.33
N HIS A 39 1.99 -15.73 0.95
CA HIS A 39 1.24 -14.58 1.48
C HIS A 39 0.15 -14.05 0.54
N PHE A 40 0.32 -14.19 -0.78
CA PHE A 40 -0.64 -13.71 -1.80
C PHE A 40 -1.45 -14.81 -2.46
N SER A 41 -1.31 -16.07 -2.02
CA SER A 41 -2.24 -17.14 -2.41
C SER A 41 -3.60 -16.96 -1.73
N MET A 42 -4.63 -17.65 -2.23
CA MET A 42 -6.00 -17.56 -1.68
C MET A 42 -6.05 -17.89 -0.18
N SER A 43 -5.28 -18.88 0.28
CA SER A 43 -5.20 -19.22 1.70
C SER A 43 -4.42 -18.17 2.50
N GLY A 44 -3.32 -17.66 1.96
CA GLY A 44 -2.52 -16.59 2.59
C GLY A 44 -3.30 -15.28 2.76
N THR A 45 -4.05 -14.89 1.74
CA THR A 45 -4.88 -13.67 1.76
C THR A 45 -6.02 -13.80 2.76
N LEU A 46 -6.69 -14.96 2.83
CA LEU A 46 -7.72 -15.25 3.83
C LEU A 46 -7.19 -15.16 5.27
N ILE A 47 -6.02 -15.73 5.55
CA ILE A 47 -5.41 -15.70 6.89
C ILE A 47 -5.11 -14.26 7.32
N THR A 48 -4.53 -13.47 6.41
CA THR A 48 -4.16 -12.07 6.65
C THR A 48 -5.40 -11.18 6.82
N GLN A 49 -6.40 -11.35 5.93
CA GLN A 49 -7.66 -10.61 6.03
C GLN A 49 -8.45 -10.95 7.29
N LYS A 50 -8.46 -12.22 7.73
CA LYS A 50 -9.17 -12.61 8.96
C LYS A 50 -8.64 -11.89 10.20
N LYS A 51 -7.32 -11.68 10.29
CA LYS A 51 -6.68 -10.95 11.40
C LYS A 51 -6.94 -9.45 11.36
N SER A 52 -7.12 -8.89 10.16
CA SER A 52 -7.24 -7.45 9.91
C SER A 52 -8.68 -6.97 9.70
N TRP A 53 -9.66 -7.88 9.58
CA TRP A 53 -11.04 -7.57 9.17
C TRP A 53 -11.60 -6.35 9.88
N THR A 54 -11.66 -6.34 11.21
CA THR A 54 -12.42 -5.31 11.95
C THR A 54 -11.88 -3.90 11.71
N GLU A 55 -10.56 -3.75 11.68
CA GLU A 55 -9.91 -2.46 11.46
C GLU A 55 -10.02 -2.02 9.99
N ASP A 56 -9.80 -2.96 9.07
CA ASP A 56 -9.78 -2.69 7.64
C ASP A 56 -11.20 -2.47 7.08
N LEU A 57 -12.24 -3.04 7.70
CA LEU A 57 -13.65 -2.81 7.34
C LEU A 57 -14.05 -1.34 7.47
N ILE A 58 -13.44 -0.61 8.40
CA ILE A 58 -13.72 0.81 8.61
C ILE A 58 -12.77 1.67 7.75
N LYS A 59 -11.48 1.32 7.68
CA LYS A 59 -10.48 2.12 6.99
C LYS A 59 -10.59 2.02 5.46
N ASN A 60 -10.91 0.86 4.91
CA ASN A 60 -10.96 0.67 3.45
C ASN A 60 -12.03 1.55 2.78
N PRO A 61 -13.26 1.68 3.30
CA PRO A 61 -14.26 2.59 2.72
C PRO A 61 -13.83 4.06 2.78
N ILE A 62 -13.21 4.46 3.89
CA ILE A 62 -12.69 5.82 4.06
C ILE A 62 -11.58 6.08 3.03
N ASN A 63 -10.65 5.14 2.89
CA ASN A 63 -9.55 5.24 1.93
C ASN A 63 -10.05 5.24 0.48
N ALA A 64 -11.02 4.39 0.14
CA ALA A 64 -11.64 4.39 -1.18
C ALA A 64 -12.26 5.76 -1.48
N LEU A 65 -13.11 6.28 -0.58
CA LEU A 65 -13.67 7.63 -0.72
C LEU A 65 -12.61 8.72 -0.88
N TRP A 66 -11.46 8.57 -0.21
CA TRP A 66 -10.36 9.51 -0.24
C TRP A 66 -9.45 9.39 -1.47
N ALA A 67 -9.36 8.20 -2.07
CA ALA A 67 -8.38 7.90 -3.10
C ALA A 67 -8.53 8.75 -4.35
N ILE A 68 -9.75 8.90 -4.89
CA ILE A 68 -9.97 9.75 -6.07
C ILE A 68 -9.69 11.22 -5.76
N PRO A 69 -10.27 11.85 -4.71
CA PRO A 69 -9.92 13.22 -4.32
C PRO A 69 -8.42 13.44 -4.17
N PHE A 70 -7.74 12.55 -3.42
CA PHE A 70 -6.31 12.65 -3.20
C PHE A 70 -5.51 12.57 -4.52
N LEU A 71 -5.82 11.61 -5.38
CA LEU A 71 -5.13 11.46 -6.67
C LEU A 71 -5.39 12.64 -7.61
N THR A 72 -6.58 13.24 -7.57
CA THR A 72 -6.88 14.43 -8.38
C THR A 72 -6.08 15.64 -7.91
N VAL A 73 -6.01 15.90 -6.60
CA VAL A 73 -5.22 16.98 -6.02
C VAL A 73 -3.73 16.78 -6.32
N ARG A 74 -3.23 15.55 -6.15
CA ARG A 74 -1.83 15.23 -6.44
C ARG A 74 -1.48 15.44 -7.90
N LYS A 75 -2.30 14.94 -8.82
CA LYS A 75 -2.09 15.16 -10.26
C LYS A 75 -2.13 16.65 -10.60
N ALA A 76 -3.08 17.42 -10.04
CA ALA A 76 -3.13 18.86 -10.27
C ALA A 76 -1.85 19.55 -9.81
N ALA A 77 -1.31 19.18 -8.64
CA ALA A 77 -0.04 19.72 -8.17
C ALA A 77 1.14 19.32 -9.06
N ASP A 78 1.22 18.07 -9.54
CA ASP A 78 2.28 17.64 -10.47
C ASP A 78 2.23 18.43 -11.80
N TRP A 79 1.03 18.77 -12.28
CA TRP A 79 0.85 19.60 -13.47
C TRP A 79 1.26 21.06 -13.22
N LEU A 80 0.95 21.61 -12.05
CA LEU A 80 1.32 22.97 -11.67
C LEU A 80 2.83 23.12 -11.40
N ASP A 81 3.47 22.07 -10.86
CA ASP A 81 4.93 21.96 -10.71
C ASP A 81 5.62 22.05 -12.07
N LYS A 82 5.10 21.32 -13.08
CA LYS A 82 5.59 21.42 -14.48
C LYS A 82 5.43 22.80 -15.10
N LEU A 83 4.55 23.64 -14.55
CA LEU A 83 4.33 25.03 -14.97
C LEU A 83 5.13 26.04 -14.13
N GLY A 84 5.97 25.58 -13.20
CA GLY A 84 6.86 26.42 -12.38
C GLY A 84 6.26 26.91 -11.05
N PHE A 85 5.15 26.32 -10.58
CA PHE A 85 4.53 26.68 -9.30
C PHE A 85 4.99 25.76 -8.15
N ASP A 86 6.28 25.81 -7.81
CA ASP A 86 6.97 24.88 -6.90
C ASP A 86 6.39 24.82 -5.47
N ARG A 87 5.70 25.89 -5.03
CA ARG A 87 5.16 25.99 -3.66
C ARG A 87 4.04 24.98 -3.38
N LEU A 88 3.28 24.57 -4.40
CA LEU A 88 2.08 23.74 -4.22
C LEU A 88 2.40 22.28 -3.91
N LYS A 89 3.56 21.79 -4.34
CA LYS A 89 4.03 20.44 -4.05
C LYS A 89 4.23 20.21 -2.56
N GLY A 90 4.78 21.22 -1.87
CA GLY A 90 4.97 21.18 -0.42
C GLY A 90 3.66 21.01 0.35
N TRP A 91 2.58 21.67 -0.09
CA TRP A 91 1.26 21.56 0.52
C TRP A 91 0.64 20.18 0.30
N VAL A 92 0.77 19.61 -0.89
CA VAL A 92 0.25 18.26 -1.18
C VAL A 92 0.96 17.17 -0.38
N LEU A 93 2.25 17.35 -0.06
CA LEU A 93 2.99 16.43 0.81
C LEU A 93 2.46 16.41 2.26
N LEU A 94 1.76 17.45 2.70
CA LEU A 94 1.11 17.48 4.02
C LEU A 94 -0.20 16.69 4.04
N ILE A 95 -0.77 16.38 2.88
CA ILE A 95 -2.05 15.69 2.77
C ILE A 95 -1.79 14.16 2.87
N PRO A 96 -2.37 13.48 3.87
CA PRO A 96 -2.09 12.07 4.08
C PRO A 96 -2.66 11.19 2.96
N PRO A 97 -1.93 10.09 2.63
CA PRO A 97 -2.35 8.96 1.82
C PRO A 97 -3.82 8.58 1.72
N GLY A 98 -4.42 8.62 2.91
CA GLY A 98 -5.34 7.62 3.40
C GLY A 98 -4.86 7.11 4.76
N LEU A 99 -5.73 6.38 5.45
CA LEU A 99 -5.48 5.75 6.73
C LEU A 99 -4.71 4.45 6.53
N LYS A 100 -3.60 4.30 7.26
CA LYS A 100 -2.83 3.05 7.21
C LYS A 100 -3.66 1.89 7.77
N THR A 101 -3.83 0.83 6.97
CA THR A 101 -4.62 -0.35 7.35
C THR A 101 -3.77 -1.33 8.17
N ARG A 102 -4.42 -2.30 8.81
CA ARG A 102 -3.70 -3.38 9.51
C ARG A 102 -3.05 -4.33 8.51
N SER A 103 -3.74 -4.68 7.42
CA SER A 103 -3.16 -5.50 6.35
C SER A 103 -1.89 -4.88 5.75
N GLN A 104 -1.84 -3.56 5.58
CA GLN A 104 -0.61 -2.88 5.14
C GLN A 104 0.53 -3.10 6.13
N ARG A 105 0.30 -2.89 7.43
CA ARG A 105 1.31 -3.07 8.48
C ARG A 105 1.81 -4.53 8.57
N GLU A 106 0.91 -5.49 8.42
CA GLU A 106 1.26 -6.91 8.43
C GLU A 106 2.12 -7.29 7.20
N ILE A 107 1.77 -6.81 6.00
CA ILE A 107 2.56 -7.05 4.79
C ILE A 107 3.94 -6.38 4.89
N GLU A 108 4.02 -5.17 5.45
CA GLU A 108 5.31 -4.53 5.72
C GLU A 108 6.17 -5.39 6.64
N ALA A 109 5.60 -5.88 7.74
CA ALA A 109 6.30 -6.75 8.67
C ALA A 109 6.76 -8.07 8.02
N PHE A 110 5.94 -8.68 7.17
CA PHE A 110 6.33 -9.90 6.45
C PHE A 110 7.45 -9.64 5.45
N ILE A 111 7.39 -8.55 4.69
CA ILE A 111 8.47 -8.19 3.76
C ILE A 111 9.76 -7.92 4.53
N GLU A 112 9.68 -7.20 5.65
CA GLU A 112 10.85 -6.91 6.48
C GLU A 112 11.46 -8.18 7.07
N LEU A 113 10.66 -9.01 7.74
CA LEU A 113 11.14 -10.15 8.51
C LEU A 113 11.45 -11.39 7.65
N GLU A 114 10.65 -11.64 6.60
CA GLU A 114 10.76 -12.88 5.81
C GLU A 114 11.45 -12.68 4.46
N LEU A 115 11.35 -11.48 3.85
CA LEU A 115 11.96 -11.22 2.55
C LEU A 115 13.31 -10.52 2.68
N LEU A 116 13.43 -9.50 3.52
CA LEU A 116 14.61 -8.65 3.59
C LEU A 116 15.62 -9.11 4.64
N GLN A 117 15.13 -9.53 5.80
CA GLN A 117 15.95 -10.04 6.89
C GLN A 117 15.99 -11.57 6.91
N ASP A 118 16.84 -12.11 7.77
CA ASP A 118 16.83 -13.51 8.16
C ASP A 118 16.37 -13.62 9.63
N ALA A 119 16.32 -14.83 10.19
CA ALA A 119 15.84 -15.06 11.55
C ALA A 119 16.56 -14.21 12.63
N ASP A 120 17.79 -13.77 12.35
CA ASP A 120 18.61 -12.97 13.27
C ASP A 120 18.59 -11.47 12.93
N GLY A 121 17.79 -11.03 11.96
CA GLY A 121 17.68 -9.62 11.56
C GLY A 121 18.89 -9.06 10.80
N ASN A 122 19.80 -9.92 10.32
CA ASN A 122 21.16 -9.53 9.95
C ASN A 122 21.60 -10.05 8.57
N ALA A 123 20.66 -10.40 7.69
CA ALA A 123 20.94 -11.02 6.40
C ALA A 123 22.05 -10.31 5.58
N LEU A 124 21.96 -8.99 5.39
CA LEU A 124 23.00 -8.22 4.69
C LEU A 124 24.33 -8.23 5.47
N LYS A 125 24.31 -8.03 6.79
CA LYS A 125 25.50 -8.05 7.66
C LYS A 125 26.22 -9.41 7.58
N LYS A 126 25.49 -10.51 7.47
CA LYS A 126 26.07 -11.86 7.30
C LYS A 126 26.77 -12.03 5.95
N VAL A 127 26.14 -11.57 4.86
CA VAL A 127 26.76 -11.63 3.52
C VAL A 127 28.05 -10.80 3.49
N LEU A 128 28.02 -9.60 4.08
CA LEU A 128 29.21 -8.73 4.18
C LEU A 128 30.33 -9.37 5.01
N LYS A 129 30.02 -9.98 6.16
CA LYS A 129 31.00 -10.68 7.02
C LYS A 129 31.57 -11.95 6.38
N ALA A 130 30.81 -12.59 5.50
CA ALA A 130 31.25 -13.79 4.81
C ALA A 130 32.31 -13.50 3.73
N ASN A 131 32.32 -12.28 3.17
CA ASN A 131 33.28 -11.90 2.13
C ASN A 131 34.72 -11.81 2.69
N PRO A 132 35.66 -12.66 2.23
CA PRO A 132 37.04 -12.67 2.72
C PRO A 132 37.77 -11.33 2.58
N GLN A 133 37.46 -10.57 1.52
CA GLN A 133 38.09 -9.28 1.23
C GLN A 133 37.64 -8.18 2.22
N LEU A 134 36.47 -8.35 2.82
CA LEU A 134 35.89 -7.40 3.77
C LEU A 134 36.20 -7.75 5.24
N LYS A 135 36.58 -9.01 5.55
CA LYS A 135 36.88 -9.46 6.92
C LYS A 135 37.82 -8.56 7.73
N PRO A 136 38.91 -7.98 7.17
CA PRO A 136 39.81 -7.10 7.92
C PRO A 136 39.20 -5.73 8.25
N PHE A 137 38.17 -5.30 7.53
CA PHE A 137 37.60 -3.95 7.58
C PHE A 137 36.22 -3.90 8.25
N VAL A 138 35.47 -5.02 8.20
CA VAL A 138 34.13 -5.19 8.81
C VAL A 138 34.19 -5.33 10.34
N THR A 139 35.38 -5.30 10.94
CA THR A 139 35.60 -5.17 12.40
C THR A 139 35.34 -3.74 12.92
N SER A 140 35.32 -2.74 12.05
CA SER A 140 34.94 -1.36 12.40
C SER A 140 33.44 -1.15 12.12
N ASP A 141 32.60 -1.39 13.14
CA ASP A 141 31.15 -1.52 13.04
C ASP A 141 30.40 -0.30 12.41
N SER A 142 30.99 0.91 12.36
CA SER A 142 30.21 2.12 12.02
C SER A 142 29.60 2.17 10.61
N PHE A 143 30.37 1.92 9.54
CA PHE A 143 29.84 2.05 8.18
C PHE A 143 28.93 0.88 7.79
N VAL A 144 29.27 -0.33 8.25
CA VAL A 144 28.43 -1.52 8.04
C VAL A 144 27.11 -1.35 8.76
N ASP A 145 27.10 -0.84 10.00
CA ASP A 145 25.86 -0.57 10.73
C ASP A 145 25.03 0.52 10.04
N VAL A 146 25.67 1.57 9.53
CA VAL A 146 25.02 2.63 8.74
C VAL A 146 24.43 2.10 7.42
N LEU A 147 25.11 1.17 6.73
CA LEU A 147 24.61 0.50 5.52
C LEU A 147 23.45 -0.46 5.83
N THR A 148 23.53 -1.18 6.94
CA THR A 148 22.52 -2.19 7.34
C THR A 148 21.36 -1.61 8.15
N SER A 149 21.35 -0.29 8.37
CA SER A 149 20.32 0.34 9.20
C SER A 149 18.92 0.21 8.59
N GLN A 150 17.95 -0.23 9.40
CA GLN A 150 16.56 -0.46 8.97
C GLN A 150 15.88 0.80 8.42
N ASN A 151 16.33 1.98 8.85
CA ASN A 151 15.85 3.27 8.34
C ASN A 151 15.97 3.41 6.81
N GLU A 152 16.88 2.65 6.18
CA GLU A 152 17.12 2.73 4.75
C GLU A 152 16.13 1.95 3.90
N ILE A 153 15.38 1.01 4.46
CA ILE A 153 14.40 0.20 3.71
C ILE A 153 12.97 0.70 3.92
N ILE A 154 12.72 1.32 5.07
CA ILE A 154 11.39 1.80 5.47
C ILE A 154 10.73 2.70 4.40
N PRO A 155 11.42 3.66 3.76
CA PRO A 155 10.80 4.50 2.73
C PRO A 155 10.33 3.71 1.49
N GLU A 156 11.16 2.80 0.99
CA GLU A 156 10.92 1.97 -0.20
C GLU A 156 9.79 0.97 0.08
N LEU A 157 9.80 0.36 1.26
CA LEU A 157 8.75 -0.52 1.74
C LEU A 157 7.41 0.20 1.88
N LYS A 158 7.41 1.38 2.50
CA LYS A 158 6.21 2.23 2.60
C LYS A 158 5.70 2.63 1.23
N LEU A 159 6.60 2.93 0.28
CA LEU A 159 6.20 3.28 -1.08
C LEU A 159 5.53 2.10 -1.81
N TYR A 160 6.08 0.90 -1.65
CA TYR A 160 5.48 -0.33 -2.19
C TYR A 160 4.09 -0.58 -1.61
N THR A 161 3.94 -0.57 -0.28
CA THR A 161 2.64 -0.85 0.37
C THR A 161 1.62 0.23 0.09
N LEU A 162 2.05 1.48 -0.01
CA LEU A 162 1.22 2.60 -0.43
C LEU A 162 0.70 2.42 -1.86
N LYS A 163 1.58 2.11 -2.83
CA LYS A 163 1.18 1.86 -4.23
C LYS A 163 0.18 0.71 -4.32
N ARG A 164 0.44 -0.39 -3.60
CA ARG A 164 -0.47 -1.54 -3.55
C ARG A 164 -1.84 -1.15 -2.99
N ALA A 165 -1.87 -0.39 -1.90
CA ALA A 165 -3.12 0.06 -1.28
C ALA A 165 -3.93 0.98 -2.19
N GLN A 166 -3.29 1.97 -2.82
CA GLN A 166 -3.97 2.91 -3.71
C GLN A 166 -4.69 2.20 -4.87
N ILE A 167 -4.14 1.10 -5.38
CA ILE A 167 -4.81 0.29 -6.42
C ILE A 167 -6.10 -0.32 -5.87
N ALA A 168 -6.05 -0.89 -4.66
CA ALA A 168 -7.23 -1.46 -4.02
C ALA A 168 -8.29 -0.38 -3.69
N ASP A 169 -7.86 0.79 -3.21
CA ASP A 169 -8.75 1.89 -2.87
C ASP A 169 -9.44 2.47 -4.11
N VAL A 170 -8.71 2.63 -5.22
CA VAL A 170 -9.28 3.05 -6.52
C VAL A 170 -10.27 2.01 -7.03
N ALA A 171 -9.93 0.72 -6.95
CA ALA A 171 -10.84 -0.35 -7.34
C ALA A 171 -12.14 -0.31 -6.53
N GLY A 172 -12.05 -0.16 -5.20
CA GLY A 172 -13.22 0.00 -4.33
C GLY A 172 -14.08 1.21 -4.70
N THR A 173 -13.46 2.33 -5.07
CA THR A 173 -14.17 3.53 -5.51
C THR A 173 -14.91 3.33 -6.83
N VAL A 174 -14.27 2.70 -7.81
CA VAL A 174 -14.89 2.37 -9.09
C VAL A 174 -16.06 1.41 -8.89
N SER A 175 -15.91 0.40 -8.02
CA SER A 175 -17.00 -0.50 -7.66
C SER A 175 -18.18 0.23 -7.01
N ALA A 176 -17.92 1.18 -6.12
CA ALA A 176 -18.96 2.03 -5.52
C ALA A 176 -19.71 2.86 -6.58
N LEU A 177 -19.00 3.43 -7.56
CA LEU A 177 -19.59 4.18 -8.66
C LEU A 177 -20.45 3.31 -9.59
N ILE A 178 -19.98 2.10 -9.92
CA ILE A 178 -20.74 1.12 -10.70
C ILE A 178 -22.03 0.77 -9.95
N LEU A 179 -21.94 0.43 -8.66
CA LEU A 179 -23.10 0.10 -7.85
C LEU A 179 -24.08 1.28 -7.76
N SER A 180 -23.57 2.50 -7.59
CA SER A 180 -24.36 3.73 -7.62
C SER A 180 -25.17 3.85 -8.90
N HIS A 181 -24.49 3.69 -10.04
CA HIS A 181 -25.12 3.85 -11.35
C HIS A 181 -26.25 2.85 -11.57
N PHE A 182 -26.00 1.56 -11.29
CA PHE A 182 -26.97 0.50 -11.55
C PHE A 182 -28.11 0.45 -10.52
N MET A 183 -27.85 0.73 -9.24
CA MET A 183 -28.88 0.60 -8.18
C MET A 183 -29.68 1.88 -7.92
N PHE A 184 -29.06 3.04 -8.14
CA PHE A 184 -29.63 4.34 -7.76
C PHE A 184 -29.77 5.31 -8.95
N GLY A 185 -29.28 4.94 -10.14
CA GLY A 185 -29.38 5.77 -11.34
C GLY A 185 -28.47 7.01 -11.35
N GLY A 186 -27.68 7.21 -10.29
CA GLY A 186 -26.76 8.34 -10.14
C GLY A 186 -25.30 7.96 -10.38
N ARG A 187 -24.48 8.92 -10.83
CA ARG A 187 -23.02 8.76 -11.00
C ARG A 187 -22.19 9.45 -9.91
N SER A 188 -22.78 9.66 -8.73
CA SER A 188 -22.14 10.36 -7.61
C SER A 188 -21.81 9.42 -6.46
N LEU A 189 -20.85 9.79 -5.61
CA LEU A 189 -20.54 9.10 -4.35
C LEU A 189 -21.34 9.68 -3.17
N ASP A 190 -22.57 10.14 -3.43
CA ASP A 190 -23.44 10.68 -2.38
C ASP A 190 -24.20 9.55 -1.67
N PHE A 191 -23.50 8.90 -0.74
CA PHE A 191 -24.08 7.80 0.04
C PHE A 191 -25.27 8.24 0.88
N PHE A 192 -25.36 9.52 1.27
CA PHE A 192 -26.51 10.04 1.99
C PHE A 192 -27.75 10.06 1.10
N GLN A 193 -27.64 10.56 -0.13
CA GLN A 193 -28.74 10.54 -1.10
C GLN A 193 -29.14 9.11 -1.50
N MET A 194 -28.17 8.20 -1.65
CA MET A 194 -28.47 6.78 -1.88
C MET A 194 -29.24 6.17 -0.69
N GLY A 195 -28.80 6.46 0.54
CA GLY A 195 -29.48 6.03 1.77
C GLY A 195 -30.90 6.57 1.88
N ARG A 196 -31.13 7.85 1.57
CA ARG A 196 -32.49 8.42 1.52
C ARG A 196 -33.37 7.70 0.50
N THR A 197 -32.83 7.41 -0.68
CA THR A 197 -33.54 6.71 -1.75
C THR A 197 -33.89 5.28 -1.34
N LEU A 198 -32.95 4.58 -0.72
CA LEU A 198 -33.16 3.22 -0.21
C LEU A 198 -34.18 3.19 0.94
N ALA A 199 -34.06 4.11 1.90
CA ALA A 199 -34.99 4.21 3.03
C ALA A 199 -36.43 4.50 2.56
N ARG A 200 -36.61 5.37 1.55
CA ARG A 200 -37.91 5.57 0.90
C ARG A 200 -38.43 4.31 0.23
N LYS A 201 -37.58 3.55 -0.49
CA LYS A 201 -37.98 2.28 -1.12
C LYS A 201 -38.44 1.26 -0.07
N TRP A 202 -37.73 1.16 1.06
CA TRP A 202 -38.11 0.28 2.18
C TRP A 202 -39.42 0.72 2.83
N ALA A 203 -39.54 2.00 3.21
CA ALA A 203 -40.75 2.55 3.81
C ALA A 203 -41.97 2.41 2.89
N LYS A 204 -41.79 2.65 1.58
CA LYS A 204 -42.84 2.42 0.58
C LYS A 204 -43.28 0.95 0.54
N LYS A 205 -42.32 0.02 0.50
CA LYS A 205 -42.61 -1.44 0.44
C LYS A 205 -43.35 -1.91 1.69
N ASP A 206 -42.94 -1.41 2.85
CA ASP A 206 -43.52 -1.72 4.16
C ASP A 206 -44.94 -1.12 4.32
N ALA A 207 -45.12 0.14 3.96
CA ALA A 207 -46.43 0.79 3.99
C ALA A 207 -47.40 0.13 2.99
N ALA A 208 -46.91 -0.27 1.81
CA ALA A 208 -47.72 -0.97 0.80
C ALA A 208 -48.17 -2.35 1.27
N SER A 209 -47.36 -3.11 2.03
CA SER A 209 -47.78 -4.44 2.52
C SER A 209 -48.90 -4.38 3.54
N HIS A 210 -49.06 -3.27 4.25
CA HIS A 210 -50.13 -3.04 5.23
C HIS A 210 -51.28 -2.22 4.65
N PHE A 211 -51.29 -1.96 3.34
CA PHE A 211 -52.33 -1.17 2.71
C PHE A 211 -53.65 -1.95 2.63
N PHE A 212 -54.75 -1.33 3.06
CA PHE A 212 -56.04 -1.98 3.22
C PHE A 212 -56.64 -2.56 1.93
N LEU A 213 -56.33 -1.99 0.75
CA LEU A 213 -56.75 -2.52 -0.56
C LEU A 213 -55.74 -3.51 -1.17
N GLY A 214 -54.76 -3.95 -0.38
CA GLY A 214 -53.72 -4.86 -0.81
C GLY A 214 -52.49 -4.17 -1.41
N LYS A 215 -51.42 -4.96 -1.51
CA LYS A 215 -50.05 -4.51 -1.81
C LYS A 215 -49.91 -3.79 -3.16
N THR A 216 -50.61 -4.25 -4.19
CA THR A 216 -50.49 -3.68 -5.54
C THR A 216 -51.06 -2.26 -5.59
N LEU A 217 -52.26 -2.07 -5.04
CA LEU A 217 -52.90 -0.76 -4.94
C LEU A 217 -52.14 0.16 -3.99
N GLY A 218 -51.64 -0.36 -2.85
CA GLY A 218 -50.78 0.38 -1.94
C GLY A 218 -49.49 0.87 -2.59
N SER A 219 -48.80 0.03 -3.37
CA SER A 219 -47.59 0.42 -4.09
C SER A 219 -47.85 1.53 -5.11
N SER A 220 -49.01 1.50 -5.78
CA SER A 220 -49.42 2.57 -6.69
C SER A 220 -49.74 3.86 -5.94
N PHE A 221 -50.51 3.77 -4.85
CA PHE A 221 -50.87 4.92 -4.01
C PHE A 221 -49.63 5.65 -3.48
N TYR A 222 -48.67 4.92 -2.91
CA TYR A 222 -47.44 5.51 -2.36
C TYR A 222 -46.43 5.99 -3.42
N ASN A 223 -46.71 5.84 -4.73
CA ASN A 223 -45.98 6.60 -5.76
C ASN A 223 -46.43 8.07 -5.80
N VAL A 224 -47.71 8.33 -5.56
CA VAL A 224 -48.33 9.67 -5.63
C VAL A 224 -48.29 10.36 -4.27
N ALA A 225 -48.47 9.60 -3.18
CA ALA A 225 -48.38 10.08 -1.80
C ALA A 225 -47.13 9.50 -1.12
N PRO A 226 -45.97 10.18 -1.14
CA PRO A 226 -44.73 9.62 -0.62
C PRO A 226 -44.77 9.38 0.89
N VAL A 227 -44.21 8.25 1.34
CA VAL A 227 -44.09 7.94 2.77
C VAL A 227 -43.01 8.82 3.40
N HIS A 228 -43.30 9.44 4.54
CA HIS A 228 -42.32 10.17 5.34
C HIS A 228 -41.31 9.19 5.94
N VAL A 229 -40.02 9.54 5.84
CA VAL A 229 -38.92 8.67 6.26
C VAL A 229 -38.17 9.36 7.38
N SER A 230 -37.96 8.67 8.50
CA SER A 230 -37.27 9.26 9.65
C SER A 230 -35.77 9.41 9.42
N ALA A 231 -35.12 10.33 10.14
CA ALA A 231 -33.67 10.48 10.11
C ALA A 231 -32.92 9.19 10.50
N THR A 232 -33.51 8.37 11.36
CA THR A 232 -32.94 7.08 11.78
C THR A 232 -33.00 6.06 10.65
N GLN A 233 -34.12 5.96 9.93
CA GLN A 233 -34.25 5.07 8.76
C GLN A 233 -33.25 5.45 7.66
N ILE A 234 -33.04 6.75 7.43
CA ILE A 234 -32.03 7.23 6.47
C ILE A 234 -30.63 6.78 6.92
N ARG A 235 -30.26 6.99 8.19
CA ARG A 235 -28.96 6.59 8.73
C ARG A 235 -28.71 5.08 8.60
N ILE A 236 -29.71 4.25 8.94
CA ILE A 236 -29.63 2.79 8.80
C ILE A 236 -29.42 2.41 7.33
N ALA A 237 -30.22 2.96 6.42
CA ALA A 237 -30.11 2.65 4.99
C ALA A 237 -28.76 3.08 4.41
N THR A 238 -28.25 4.27 4.78
CA THR A 238 -26.91 4.72 4.40
C THR A 238 -25.85 3.75 4.92
N ALA A 239 -25.92 3.36 6.19
CA ALA A 239 -24.97 2.41 6.78
C ALA A 239 -25.02 1.04 6.07
N SER A 240 -26.20 0.55 5.69
CA SER A 240 -26.35 -0.69 4.92
C SER A 240 -25.71 -0.62 3.53
N ILE A 241 -25.81 0.53 2.85
CA ILE A 241 -25.17 0.73 1.54
C ILE A 241 -23.65 0.74 1.68
N VAL A 242 -23.13 1.53 2.63
CA VAL A 242 -21.69 1.59 2.89
C VAL A 242 -21.18 0.19 3.23
N PHE A 243 -21.86 -0.54 4.13
CA PHE A 243 -21.51 -1.91 4.47
C PHE A 243 -21.52 -2.84 3.26
N GLY A 244 -22.54 -2.76 2.39
CA GLY A 244 -22.61 -3.56 1.17
C GLY A 244 -21.47 -3.27 0.19
N ILE A 245 -21.10 -1.99 0.01
CA ILE A 245 -19.96 -1.57 -0.79
C ILE A 245 -18.65 -2.08 -0.19
N THR A 246 -18.50 -2.01 1.13
CA THR A 246 -17.32 -2.54 1.83
C THR A 246 -17.20 -4.04 1.63
N LEU A 247 -18.30 -4.78 1.76
CA LEU A 247 -18.31 -6.24 1.58
C LEU A 247 -17.97 -6.61 0.14
N LEU A 248 -18.53 -5.88 -0.84
CA LEU A 248 -18.20 -6.09 -2.25
C LEU A 248 -16.72 -5.80 -2.52
N SER A 249 -16.20 -4.69 -2.00
CA SER A 249 -14.79 -4.31 -2.13
C SER A 249 -13.88 -5.36 -1.50
N PHE A 250 -14.25 -5.88 -0.32
CA PHE A 250 -13.55 -6.96 0.35
C PHE A 250 -13.48 -8.23 -0.50
N ILE A 251 -14.60 -8.65 -1.11
CA ILE A 251 -14.65 -9.81 -2.00
C ILE A 251 -13.75 -9.58 -3.23
N ILE A 252 -13.80 -8.38 -3.81
CA ILE A 252 -12.94 -8.01 -4.95
C ILE A 252 -11.47 -8.08 -4.55
N SER A 253 -11.09 -7.54 -3.39
CA SER A 253 -9.72 -7.60 -2.88
C SER A 253 -9.26 -9.03 -2.60
N LEU A 254 -10.13 -9.87 -2.04
CA LEU A 254 -9.83 -11.27 -1.75
C LEU A 254 -9.48 -12.07 -3.01
N ILE A 255 -10.14 -11.76 -4.13
CA ILE A 255 -9.91 -12.40 -5.43
C ILE A 255 -8.74 -11.73 -6.19
N SER A 256 -8.55 -10.43 -6.02
CA SER A 256 -7.55 -9.67 -6.75
C SER A 256 -6.12 -10.10 -6.41
N ASP A 257 -5.79 -10.30 -5.13
CA ASP A 257 -4.43 -10.68 -4.71
C ASP A 257 -3.99 -12.05 -5.32
N PRO A 258 -4.80 -13.13 -5.28
CA PRO A 258 -4.45 -14.40 -5.94
C PRO A 258 -4.34 -14.30 -7.45
N ILE A 259 -5.18 -13.48 -8.10
CA ILE A 259 -5.07 -13.21 -9.54
C ILE A 259 -3.77 -12.48 -9.84
N GLN A 260 -3.43 -11.44 -9.08
CA GLN A 260 -2.19 -10.68 -9.23
C GLN A 260 -0.96 -11.56 -8.97
N MET A 261 -1.04 -12.51 -8.03
CA MET A 261 0.01 -13.51 -7.81
C MET A 261 0.19 -14.41 -9.04
N LYS A 262 -0.90 -14.97 -9.59
CA LYS A 262 -0.84 -15.82 -10.79
C LYS A 262 -0.33 -15.08 -12.04
N LEU A 263 -0.52 -13.77 -12.10
CA LEU A 263 0.00 -12.91 -13.16
C LEU A 263 1.42 -12.36 -12.87
N SER A 264 2.09 -12.86 -11.82
CA SER A 264 3.41 -12.40 -11.35
C SER A 264 3.50 -10.89 -11.10
N ILE A 265 2.38 -10.21 -10.83
CA ILE A 265 2.36 -8.77 -10.56
C ILE A 265 3.02 -8.46 -9.22
N HIS A 266 2.71 -9.26 -8.18
CA HIS A 266 3.36 -9.11 -6.87
C HIS A 266 4.85 -9.41 -6.95
N GLU A 267 5.24 -10.44 -7.72
CA GLU A 267 6.64 -10.80 -7.93
C GLU A 267 7.41 -9.67 -8.62
N ARG A 268 6.88 -9.12 -9.72
CA ARG A 268 7.50 -7.98 -10.42
C ARG A 268 7.69 -6.77 -9.50
N ARG A 269 6.64 -6.40 -8.75
CA ARG A 269 6.71 -5.24 -7.84
C ARG A 269 7.67 -5.44 -6.66
N LEU A 270 7.78 -6.66 -6.13
CA LEU A 270 8.75 -6.96 -5.08
C LEU A 270 10.18 -6.95 -5.63
N ASN A 271 10.40 -7.45 -6.84
CA ASN A 271 11.69 -7.31 -7.51
C ASN A 271 12.03 -5.84 -7.76
N GLU A 272 11.10 -5.00 -8.20
CA GLU A 272 11.29 -3.55 -8.32
C GLU A 272 11.65 -2.88 -6.97
N LEU A 273 11.07 -3.34 -5.86
CA LEU A 273 11.44 -2.89 -4.52
C LEU A 273 12.88 -3.30 -4.18
N LEU A 274 13.27 -4.53 -4.47
CA LEU A 274 14.62 -5.02 -4.24
C LEU A 274 15.64 -4.28 -5.11
N ASP A 275 15.31 -3.99 -6.36
CA ASP A 275 16.14 -3.20 -7.28
C ASP A 275 16.32 -1.76 -6.78
N SER A 276 15.23 -1.13 -6.33
CA SER A 276 15.27 0.22 -5.74
C SER A 276 16.12 0.25 -4.46
N TYR A 277 16.00 -0.79 -3.63
CA TYR A 277 16.80 -0.91 -2.42
C TYR A 277 18.29 -1.14 -2.75
N GLN A 278 18.58 -2.00 -3.73
CA GLN A 278 19.93 -2.23 -4.23
C GLN A 278 20.59 -0.94 -4.71
N GLU A 279 19.91 -0.18 -5.57
CA GLU A 279 20.44 1.08 -6.11
C GLU A 279 20.81 2.07 -5.00
N LYS A 280 19.98 2.13 -3.95
CA LYS A 280 20.22 2.98 -2.79
C LYS A 280 21.44 2.54 -1.98
N LEU A 281 21.60 1.25 -1.73
CA LEU A 281 22.79 0.70 -1.08
C LEU A 281 24.06 1.00 -1.89
N LEU A 282 24.04 0.74 -3.19
CA LEU A 282 25.16 1.01 -4.09
C LEU A 282 25.50 2.51 -4.18
N ARG A 283 24.49 3.38 -4.18
CA ARG A 283 24.71 4.84 -4.14
C ARG A 283 25.47 5.23 -2.87
N LYS A 284 25.09 4.69 -1.71
CA LYS A 284 25.72 4.98 -0.42
C LYS A 284 27.17 4.49 -0.36
N VAL A 285 27.45 3.31 -0.91
CA VAL A 285 28.83 2.81 -1.04
C VAL A 285 29.69 3.75 -1.91
N ARG A 286 29.14 4.20 -3.04
CA ARG A 286 29.84 5.14 -3.94
C ARG A 286 30.06 6.52 -3.31
N GLU A 287 29.09 7.04 -2.58
CA GLU A 287 29.19 8.31 -1.84
C GLU A 287 30.30 8.22 -0.77
N HIS A 288 30.28 7.16 0.06
CA HIS A 288 31.30 6.96 1.09
C HIS A 288 32.71 6.79 0.52
N HIS A 289 32.85 6.03 -0.58
CA HIS A 289 34.13 5.90 -1.28
C HIS A 289 34.62 7.23 -1.86
N ARG A 290 33.71 8.06 -2.39
CA ARG A 290 34.06 9.40 -2.91
C ARG A 290 34.55 10.31 -1.79
N GLU A 291 33.89 10.30 -0.63
CA GLU A 291 34.31 11.07 0.55
C GLU A 291 35.71 10.64 1.01
N ALA A 292 35.95 9.33 1.14
CA ALA A 292 37.24 8.78 1.55
C ALA A 292 38.40 9.20 0.63
N ILE A 293 38.19 9.22 -0.69
CA ILE A 293 39.21 9.68 -1.65
C ILE A 293 39.40 11.20 -1.62
N SER A 294 38.32 11.97 -1.36
CA SER A 294 38.39 13.43 -1.33
C SER A 294 39.07 13.99 -0.08
N GLY A 295 38.91 13.34 1.08
CA GLY A 295 39.55 13.73 2.33
C GLY A 295 41.07 13.59 2.30
N ASP A 296 41.59 12.65 1.49
CA ASP A 296 43.03 12.39 1.29
C ASP A 296 43.73 13.49 0.48
N LYS A 297 42.99 14.35 -0.24
CA LYS A 297 43.57 15.46 -1.03
C LYS A 297 43.70 16.78 -0.27
N THR A 298 43.21 16.84 0.97
CA THR A 298 43.15 18.06 1.79
C THR A 298 44.04 18.01 3.05
N SER A 299 44.87 16.97 3.21
CA SER A 299 45.93 16.86 4.22
C SER A 299 47.30 16.80 3.56
#